data_AF-A0A1Q6M335-F1
#
_entry.id   AF-A0A1Q6M335-F1
#
_cell.length_a   1.000
_cell.length_b   1.000
_cell.length_c   1.000
_cell.angle_alpha   90.00
_cell.angle_beta   90.00
_cell.angle_gamma   90.00
#
_symmetry.space_group_name_H-M   'P 1'
#
loop_
_entity.id
_entity.type
_entity.pdbx_description
1 polymer ?
#
loop_
_entity_poly.entity_id
_entity_poly.type
_entity_poly.pdbx_seq_one_letter_code
_entity_poly.pdbx_strand_id
1 'polypeptide(L)'
;MATNPMQKKARNSFILGVLITFIIMALIVAYLFLQMKKLQDEQAKMAANYVKVCILKSDVVSGQIITSDLITTKEVDKNTVPSNGTATITNLTNYFLEDKSGNSVITNNGKTYLQRDGRDIELKTEDATGEYYIENNNSKEYVELTTPPLIAKIDMKANTVVTSSMIAKSDEKTTNDLRIQEYNMLRLSSQIAAEDYIDIRFRMPSGEDYIVVSKKKVEIPQIDGVDSATTIWLQLTEDEILTMSNAIVENYMIEGSVLYTAKYVEPGTQEKATPTYVPSEAVQNLLRNNDSNILNTAKLALLTRYQGNSDVRNNINNTKNSIDPDDVATNISTGVKQEVSTAQEQRQDYLDALSGN
;
A
#
# COMPACT_ATOMS: atom_id res chain seq x y z
N MET A 1 37.11 -92.42 21.10
CA MET A 1 38.19 -92.00 20.18
C MET A 1 38.85 -90.76 20.74
N ALA A 2 40.12 -90.85 21.16
CA ALA A 2 40.87 -89.71 21.68
C ALA A 2 41.19 -88.75 20.53
N THR A 3 40.53 -87.60 20.47
CA THR A 3 40.86 -86.53 19.51
C THR A 3 42.31 -86.08 19.70
N ASN A 4 43.07 -86.08 18.61
CA ASN A 4 44.48 -85.70 18.58
C ASN A 4 44.67 -84.29 19.21
N PRO A 5 45.55 -84.12 20.21
CA PRO A 5 45.77 -82.85 20.90
C PRO A 5 46.10 -81.69 19.95
N MET A 6 46.74 -81.99 18.81
CA MET A 6 47.10 -81.00 17.79
C MET A 6 45.87 -80.49 17.02
N GLN A 7 44.89 -81.36 16.72
CA GLN A 7 43.61 -80.97 16.11
C GLN A 7 42.74 -80.18 17.08
N LYS A 8 42.78 -80.49 18.39
CA LYS A 8 42.03 -79.76 19.43
C LYS A 8 42.57 -78.33 19.60
N LYS A 9 43.90 -78.15 19.56
CA LYS A 9 44.56 -76.84 19.59
C LYS A 9 44.26 -76.03 18.33
N ALA A 10 44.37 -76.62 17.14
CA ALA A 10 44.04 -75.96 15.88
C ALA A 10 42.57 -75.52 15.80
N ARG A 11 41.63 -76.38 16.26
CA ARG A 11 40.20 -76.05 16.29
C ARG A 11 39.88 -74.93 17.28
N ASN A 12 40.51 -74.94 18.46
CA ASN A 12 40.34 -73.85 19.43
C ASN A 12 40.98 -72.54 18.95
N SER A 13 42.13 -72.58 18.29
CA SER A 13 42.74 -71.39 17.66
C SER A 13 41.89 -70.84 16.51
N PHE A 14 41.26 -71.69 15.71
CA PHE A 14 40.32 -71.29 14.66
C PHE A 14 39.05 -70.65 15.23
N ILE A 15 38.42 -71.30 16.22
CA ILE A 15 37.22 -70.75 16.89
C ILE A 15 37.56 -69.43 17.59
N LEU A 16 38.73 -69.32 18.22
CA LEU A 16 39.18 -68.07 18.84
C LEU A 16 39.42 -66.97 17.81
N GLY A 17 40.02 -67.29 16.66
CA GLY A 17 40.19 -66.34 15.55
C GLY A 17 38.87 -65.85 14.97
N VAL A 18 37.88 -66.75 14.80
CA VAL A 18 36.51 -66.41 14.39
C VAL A 18 35.82 -65.54 15.45
N LEU A 19 35.99 -65.84 16.74
CA LEU A 19 35.39 -65.07 17.82
C LEU A 19 35.97 -63.65 17.89
N ILE A 20 37.29 -63.51 17.74
CA ILE A 20 37.98 -62.21 17.71
C ILE A 20 37.53 -61.38 16.50
N THR A 21 37.40 -62.00 15.31
CA THR A 21 36.91 -61.29 14.12
C THR A 21 35.45 -60.85 14.26
N PHE A 22 34.59 -61.66 14.89
CA PHE A 22 33.21 -61.25 15.21
C PHE A 22 33.15 -60.07 16.18
N ILE A 23 34.00 -60.05 17.20
CA ILE A 23 34.07 -58.94 18.17
C ILE A 23 34.54 -57.66 17.47
N ILE A 24 35.56 -57.74 16.62
CA ILE A 24 36.06 -56.59 15.85
C ILE A 24 34.97 -56.07 14.90
N MET A 25 34.26 -56.96 14.19
CA MET A 25 33.12 -56.60 13.35
C MET A 25 32.01 -55.90 14.15
N ALA A 26 31.63 -56.43 15.31
CA ALA A 26 30.61 -55.82 16.16
C ALA A 26 31.01 -54.42 16.63
N LEU A 27 32.28 -54.19 16.96
CA LEU A 27 32.80 -52.86 17.33
C LEU A 27 32.77 -51.88 16.16
N ILE A 28 33.12 -52.32 14.95
CA ILE A 28 33.06 -51.50 13.73
C ILE A 28 31.60 -51.11 13.43
N VAL A 29 30.67 -52.05 13.52
CA VAL A 29 29.23 -51.78 13.32
C VAL A 29 28.69 -50.83 14.38
N ALA A 30 29.05 -51.00 15.64
CA ALA A 30 28.66 -50.08 16.72
C ALA A 30 29.21 -48.66 16.50
N TYR A 31 30.46 -48.54 16.04
CA TYR A 31 31.08 -47.26 15.69
C TYR A 31 30.39 -46.58 14.50
N LEU A 32 30.08 -47.33 13.44
CA LEU A 32 29.30 -46.83 12.30
C LEU A 32 27.91 -46.37 12.72
N PHE A 33 27.25 -47.09 13.63
CA PHE A 33 25.94 -46.70 14.15
C PHE A 33 26.00 -45.39 14.96
N LEU A 34 27.06 -45.20 15.75
CA LEU A 34 27.31 -43.93 16.45
C LEU A 34 27.60 -42.79 15.48
N GLN A 35 28.36 -43.01 14.41
CA GLN A 35 28.56 -42.01 13.36
C GLN A 35 27.26 -41.66 12.63
N MET A 36 26.45 -42.65 12.28
CA MET A 36 25.13 -42.42 11.66
C MET A 36 24.22 -41.62 12.59
N LYS A 37 24.18 -41.93 13.88
CA LYS A 37 23.38 -41.19 14.87
C LYS A 37 23.86 -39.73 14.99
N LYS A 38 25.18 -39.50 15.05
CA LYS A 38 25.74 -38.15 15.07
C LYS A 38 25.36 -37.36 13.81
N LEU A 39 25.43 -37.99 12.63
CA LEU A 39 25.03 -37.37 11.37
C LEU A 39 23.53 -37.05 11.33
N GLN A 40 22.68 -37.96 11.82
CA GLN A 40 21.24 -37.73 11.95
C GLN A 40 20.93 -36.58 12.93
N ASP A 41 21.59 -36.54 14.09
CA ASP A 41 21.44 -35.46 15.07
C ASP A 41 21.90 -34.11 14.49
N GLU A 42 22.97 -34.10 13.69
CA GLU A 42 23.48 -32.92 13.01
C GLU A 42 22.55 -32.48 11.87
N GLN A 43 22.00 -33.40 11.09
CA GLN A 43 20.96 -33.13 10.10
C GLN A 43 19.67 -32.60 10.74
N ALA A 44 19.26 -33.15 11.88
CA ALA A 44 18.09 -32.67 12.63
C ALA A 44 18.32 -31.25 13.18
N LYS A 45 19.52 -30.96 13.68
CA LYS A 45 19.92 -29.60 14.10
C LYS A 45 19.96 -28.62 12.94
N MET A 46 20.49 -29.03 11.78
CA MET A 46 20.47 -28.20 10.58
C MET A 46 19.04 -27.96 10.10
N ALA A 47 18.18 -28.99 10.04
CA ALA A 47 16.77 -28.87 9.65
C ALA A 47 15.98 -27.93 10.57
N ALA A 48 16.27 -27.93 11.88
CA ALA A 48 15.68 -26.98 12.84
C ALA A 48 16.14 -25.51 12.64
N ASN A 49 17.19 -25.28 11.85
CA ASN A 49 17.75 -23.96 11.56
C ASN A 49 17.18 -23.33 10.28
N TYR A 50 16.46 -24.11 9.45
CA TYR A 50 15.82 -23.62 8.23
C TYR A 50 14.37 -23.21 8.48
N VAL A 51 13.95 -22.12 7.85
CA VAL A 51 12.57 -21.66 7.81
C VAL A 51 12.13 -21.56 6.36
N LYS A 52 10.84 -21.82 6.12
CA LYS A 52 10.23 -21.60 4.80
C LYS A 52 9.94 -20.12 4.62
N VAL A 53 10.30 -19.58 3.46
CA VAL A 53 10.01 -18.20 3.07
C VAL A 53 9.40 -18.12 1.68
N CYS A 54 8.53 -17.14 1.47
CA CYS A 54 7.96 -16.81 0.17
C CYS A 54 8.97 -16.02 -0.67
N ILE A 55 9.26 -16.49 -1.88
CA ILE A 55 10.16 -15.85 -2.84
C ILE A 55 9.49 -15.69 -4.21
N LEU A 56 10.00 -14.76 -5.01
CA LEU A 56 9.55 -14.57 -6.40
C LEU A 56 10.14 -15.62 -7.35
N LYS A 57 9.33 -16.14 -8.28
CA LYS A 57 9.79 -17.02 -9.37
C LYS A 57 10.42 -16.25 -10.52
N SER A 58 10.00 -15.00 -10.73
CA SER A 58 10.44 -14.12 -11.81
C SER A 58 10.61 -12.69 -11.32
N ASP A 59 11.19 -11.84 -12.17
CA ASP A 59 11.22 -10.40 -11.93
C ASP A 59 9.80 -9.83 -11.87
N VAL A 60 9.61 -8.84 -11.00
CA VAL A 60 8.36 -8.11 -10.78
C VAL A 60 8.67 -6.63 -10.72
N VAL A 61 7.87 -5.81 -11.40
CA VAL A 61 8.00 -4.34 -11.36
C VAL A 61 7.03 -3.72 -10.37
N SER A 62 7.36 -2.53 -9.86
CA SER A 62 6.46 -1.76 -9.00
C SER A 62 5.09 -1.55 -9.66
N GLY A 63 4.03 -1.70 -8.87
CA GLY A 63 2.63 -1.63 -9.29
C GLY A 63 2.09 -2.90 -9.94
N GLN A 64 2.91 -3.92 -10.20
CA GLN A 64 2.45 -5.21 -10.73
C GLN A 64 1.70 -6.01 -9.67
N ILE A 65 0.58 -6.63 -10.07
CA ILE A 65 -0.20 -7.53 -9.21
C ILE A 65 0.64 -8.78 -8.91
N ILE A 66 0.78 -9.09 -7.62
CA ILE A 66 1.41 -10.31 -7.11
C ILE A 66 0.36 -11.40 -7.05
N THR A 67 0.41 -12.31 -8.03
CA THR A 67 -0.44 -13.49 -8.09
C THR A 67 0.27 -14.72 -7.52
N SER A 68 -0.48 -15.76 -7.15
CA SER A 68 0.07 -16.99 -6.56
C SER A 68 1.04 -17.74 -7.48
N ASP A 69 0.95 -17.55 -8.79
CA ASP A 69 1.87 -18.13 -9.77
C ASP A 69 3.24 -17.44 -9.79
N LEU A 70 3.34 -16.16 -9.40
CA LEU A 70 4.60 -15.40 -9.36
C LEU A 70 5.48 -15.72 -8.15
N ILE A 71 4.97 -16.49 -7.19
CA ILE A 71 5.66 -16.82 -5.95
C ILE A 71 5.86 -18.32 -5.75
N THR A 72 6.88 -18.67 -4.97
CA THR A 72 7.15 -20.04 -4.50
C THR A 72 7.73 -20.00 -3.08
N THR A 73 7.75 -21.13 -2.38
CA THR A 73 8.40 -21.23 -1.08
C THR A 73 9.81 -21.80 -1.22
N LYS A 74 10.76 -21.30 -0.42
CA LYS A 74 12.12 -21.83 -0.33
C LYS A 74 12.54 -21.97 1.14
N GLU A 75 13.29 -23.01 1.46
CA GLU A 75 13.90 -23.18 2.78
C GLU A 75 15.22 -22.42 2.83
N VAL A 76 15.36 -21.53 3.81
CA VAL A 76 16.53 -20.67 4.01
C VAL A 76 16.89 -20.61 5.50
N ASP A 77 18.15 -20.29 5.81
CA ASP A 77 18.62 -20.16 7.18
C ASP A 77 17.86 -19.05 7.92
N LYS A 78 17.31 -19.34 9.09
CA LYS A 78 16.50 -18.37 9.85
C LYS A 78 17.22 -17.06 10.17
N ASN A 79 18.55 -17.06 10.21
CA ASN A 79 19.34 -15.87 10.52
C ASN A 79 19.56 -14.95 9.30
N THR A 80 19.19 -15.39 8.09
CA THR A 80 19.31 -14.59 6.86
C THR A 80 17.97 -14.04 6.38
N VAL A 81 16.87 -14.40 7.05
CA VAL A 81 15.52 -13.94 6.72
C VAL A 81 15.21 -12.65 7.45
N PRO A 82 14.76 -11.59 6.75
CA PRO A 82 14.22 -10.41 7.38
C PRO A 82 13.10 -10.78 8.36
N SER A 83 13.00 -10.09 9.50
CA SER A 83 11.97 -10.36 10.52
C SER A 83 10.53 -10.23 10.01
N ASN A 84 10.34 -9.52 8.89
CA ASN A 84 9.07 -9.32 8.18
C ASN A 84 8.92 -10.22 6.92
N GLY A 85 9.79 -11.22 6.73
CA GLY A 85 9.64 -12.27 5.73
C GLY A 85 8.65 -13.34 6.19
N THR A 86 7.74 -13.76 5.32
CA THR A 86 6.68 -14.72 5.68
C THR A 86 6.84 -16.05 4.95
N ALA A 87 6.27 -17.12 5.52
CA ALA A 87 6.37 -18.48 4.97
C ALA A 87 5.36 -18.77 3.83
N THR A 88 4.28 -18.00 3.72
CA THR A 88 3.15 -18.26 2.82
C THR A 88 2.46 -16.97 2.40
N ILE A 89 1.91 -16.96 1.18
CA ILE A 89 1.10 -15.83 0.68
C ILE A 89 -0.16 -15.58 1.50
N THR A 90 -0.69 -16.64 2.15
CA THR A 90 -1.80 -16.52 3.11
C THR A 90 -1.42 -15.60 4.26
N ASN A 91 -0.18 -15.66 4.75
CA ASN A 91 0.27 -14.77 5.80
C ASN A 91 0.54 -13.34 5.29
N LEU A 92 0.85 -13.16 3.99
CA LEU A 92 0.93 -11.84 3.36
C LEU A 92 -0.45 -11.21 3.17
N THR A 93 -1.42 -11.99 2.70
CA THR A 93 -2.81 -11.56 2.49
C THR A 93 -3.55 -11.29 3.79
N ASN A 94 -3.19 -11.97 4.89
CA ASN A 94 -3.72 -11.69 6.23
C ASN A 94 -3.46 -10.25 6.71
N TYR A 95 -2.41 -9.57 6.21
CA TYR A 95 -2.17 -8.16 6.52
C TYR A 95 -3.18 -7.22 5.84
N PHE A 96 -3.94 -7.71 4.86
CA PHE A 96 -4.79 -6.92 3.99
C PHE A 96 -6.20 -7.49 3.89
N LEU A 97 -6.63 -8.30 4.86
CA LEU A 97 -7.99 -8.85 4.90
C LEU A 97 -9.00 -7.72 5.08
N GLU A 98 -10.10 -7.80 4.33
CA GLU A 98 -11.22 -6.86 4.40
C GLU A 98 -12.53 -7.63 4.33
N ASP A 99 -13.64 -7.04 4.79
CA ASP A 99 -14.96 -7.57 4.44
C ASP A 99 -15.38 -7.16 3.01
N LYS A 100 -16.50 -7.69 2.52
CA LYS A 100 -17.07 -7.31 1.21
C LYS A 100 -17.39 -5.82 1.05
N SER A 101 -17.40 -5.06 2.14
CA SER A 101 -17.65 -3.62 2.16
C SER A 101 -16.35 -2.80 2.25
N GLY A 102 -15.18 -3.44 2.21
CA GLY A 102 -13.86 -2.78 2.27
C GLY A 102 -13.39 -2.44 3.68
N ASN A 103 -14.08 -2.90 4.73
CA ASN A 103 -13.67 -2.66 6.11
C ASN A 103 -12.45 -3.51 6.45
N SER A 104 -11.36 -2.88 6.88
CA SER A 104 -10.10 -3.58 7.18
C SER A 104 -10.18 -4.46 8.41
N VAL A 105 -9.50 -5.61 8.34
CA VAL A 105 -9.31 -6.51 9.47
C VAL A 105 -7.94 -6.27 10.08
N ILE A 106 -7.91 -5.95 11.36
CA ILE A 106 -6.67 -5.73 12.13
C ILE A 106 -6.50 -6.79 13.20
N THR A 107 -5.27 -7.01 13.65
CA THR A 107 -4.98 -7.86 14.81
C THR A 107 -4.33 -7.04 15.91
N ASN A 108 -4.92 -7.04 17.09
CA ASN A 108 -4.40 -6.33 18.27
C ASN A 108 -4.42 -7.25 19.49
N ASN A 109 -3.30 -7.34 20.22
CA ASN A 109 -3.14 -8.20 21.40
C ASN A 109 -3.59 -9.67 21.20
N GLY A 110 -3.34 -10.23 20.01
CA GLY A 110 -3.67 -11.62 19.68
C GLY A 110 -5.14 -11.88 19.34
N LYS A 111 -5.97 -10.83 19.25
CA LYS A 111 -7.36 -10.90 18.80
C LYS A 111 -7.53 -10.17 17.46
N THR A 112 -8.46 -10.64 16.65
CA THR A 112 -8.77 -10.07 15.33
C THR A 112 -10.00 -9.17 15.43
N TYR A 113 -9.95 -8.02 14.79
CA TYR A 113 -11.02 -7.02 14.80
C TYR A 113 -11.34 -6.57 13.38
N LEU A 114 -12.62 -6.36 13.09
CA LEU A 114 -13.09 -5.67 11.91
C LEU A 114 -13.25 -4.18 12.25
N GLN A 115 -12.57 -3.31 11.50
CA GLN A 115 -12.71 -1.87 11.64
C GLN A 115 -13.94 -1.40 10.90
N ARG A 116 -15.06 -1.27 11.61
CA ARG A 116 -16.35 -0.84 11.05
C ARG A 116 -16.91 0.29 11.91
N ASP A 117 -17.39 1.34 11.27
CA ASP A 117 -18.00 2.52 11.95
C ASP A 117 -17.07 3.18 13.00
N GLY A 118 -15.76 3.25 12.70
CA GLY A 118 -14.75 3.83 13.59
C GLY A 118 -14.50 3.03 14.87
N ARG A 119 -14.95 1.77 14.92
CA ARG A 119 -14.76 0.86 16.07
C ARG A 119 -14.06 -0.40 15.62
N ASP A 120 -13.25 -0.93 16.54
CA ASP A 120 -12.67 -2.26 16.42
C ASP A 120 -13.69 -3.28 16.96
N ILE A 121 -14.43 -3.93 16.07
CA ILE A 121 -15.41 -4.96 16.44
C ILE A 121 -14.70 -6.32 16.44
N GLU A 122 -14.67 -7.02 17.57
CA GLU A 122 -14.01 -8.33 17.67
C GLU A 122 -14.62 -9.32 16.67
N LEU A 123 -13.79 -9.78 15.74
CA LEU A 123 -14.14 -10.77 14.73
C LEU A 123 -13.88 -12.15 15.33
N LYS A 124 -14.94 -12.92 15.54
CA LYS A 124 -14.88 -14.27 16.10
C LYS A 124 -14.98 -15.30 14.97
N THR A 125 -14.48 -16.50 15.22
CA THR A 125 -14.58 -17.62 14.28
C THR A 125 -15.51 -18.67 14.86
N GLU A 126 -16.41 -19.22 14.04
CA GLU A 126 -17.25 -20.34 14.43
C GLU A 126 -16.44 -21.64 14.35
N ASP A 127 -16.29 -22.34 15.46
CA ASP A 127 -15.47 -23.58 15.51
C ASP A 127 -15.98 -24.67 14.56
N ALA A 128 -17.28 -24.70 14.27
CA ALA A 128 -17.91 -25.72 13.44
C ALA A 128 -17.74 -25.49 11.93
N THR A 129 -17.76 -24.24 11.47
CA THR A 129 -17.74 -23.88 10.03
C THR A 129 -16.47 -23.16 9.60
N GLY A 130 -15.72 -22.59 10.55
CA GLY A 130 -14.58 -21.72 10.27
C GLY A 130 -14.98 -20.33 9.76
N GLU A 131 -16.27 -20.00 9.73
CA GLU A 131 -16.77 -18.71 9.26
C GLU A 131 -16.54 -17.63 10.31
N TYR A 132 -16.23 -16.42 9.84
CA TYR A 132 -16.08 -15.26 10.70
C TYR A 132 -17.42 -14.62 11.00
N TYR A 133 -17.60 -14.11 12.22
CA TYR A 133 -18.80 -13.40 12.63
C TYR A 133 -18.49 -12.31 13.66
N ILE A 134 -19.38 -11.31 13.73
CA ILE A 134 -19.43 -10.33 14.82
C ILE A 134 -20.66 -10.59 15.68
N GLU A 135 -20.56 -10.33 16.99
CA GLU A 135 -21.70 -10.41 17.91
C GLU A 135 -22.40 -9.07 17.98
N ASN A 136 -23.69 -9.04 17.63
CA ASN A 136 -24.54 -7.86 17.71
C ASN A 136 -25.82 -8.21 18.48
N ASN A 137 -26.02 -7.61 19.65
CA ASN A 137 -27.21 -7.82 20.51
C ASN A 137 -27.59 -9.30 20.71
N ASN A 138 -26.61 -10.15 21.04
CA ASN A 138 -26.75 -11.61 21.21
C ASN A 138 -27.12 -12.41 19.94
N SER A 139 -27.02 -11.81 18.75
CA SER A 139 -27.10 -12.49 17.46
C SER A 139 -25.74 -12.50 16.76
N LYS A 140 -25.47 -13.54 15.97
CA LYS A 140 -24.28 -13.63 15.11
C LYS A 140 -24.58 -13.00 13.75
N GLU A 141 -23.71 -12.09 13.32
CA GLU A 141 -23.68 -11.58 11.95
C GLU A 141 -22.43 -12.13 11.27
N TYR A 142 -22.61 -13.01 10.29
CA TYR A 142 -21.50 -13.62 9.56
C TYR A 142 -20.86 -12.60 8.60
N VAL A 143 -19.53 -12.55 8.63
CA VAL A 143 -18.71 -11.62 7.85
C VAL A 143 -17.88 -12.42 6.87
N GLU A 144 -18.08 -12.17 5.59
CA GLU A 144 -17.26 -12.77 4.53
C GLU A 144 -16.04 -11.89 4.29
N LEU A 145 -14.85 -12.49 4.47
CA LEU A 145 -13.59 -11.83 4.24
C LEU A 145 -13.09 -12.03 2.81
N THR A 146 -12.57 -10.98 2.22
CA THR A 146 -11.88 -10.95 0.94
C THR A 146 -10.49 -10.34 1.12
N THR A 147 -9.63 -10.55 0.13
CA THR A 147 -8.30 -9.93 0.07
C THR A 147 -8.22 -9.19 -1.25
N PRO A 148 -8.04 -7.86 -1.27
CA PRO A 148 -7.81 -7.14 -2.51
C PRO A 148 -6.51 -7.65 -3.16
N PRO A 149 -6.39 -7.56 -4.50
CA PRO A 149 -5.15 -7.92 -5.17
C PRO A 149 -3.95 -7.19 -4.57
N LEU A 150 -2.88 -7.92 -4.26
CA LEU A 150 -1.66 -7.33 -3.75
C LEU A 150 -0.82 -6.82 -4.91
N ILE A 151 -0.18 -5.66 -4.77
CA ILE A 151 0.74 -5.09 -5.76
C ILE A 151 2.13 -4.92 -5.16
N ALA A 152 3.17 -5.01 -5.99
CA ALA A 152 4.53 -4.67 -5.59
C ALA A 152 4.68 -3.16 -5.36
N LYS A 153 5.32 -2.75 -4.26
CA LYS A 153 5.68 -1.34 -4.02
C LYS A 153 6.96 -0.93 -4.75
N ILE A 154 7.84 -1.89 -5.00
CA ILE A 154 9.17 -1.69 -5.59
C ILE A 154 9.45 -2.76 -6.65
N ASP A 155 10.42 -2.49 -7.52
CA ASP A 155 10.97 -3.50 -8.42
C ASP A 155 11.71 -4.57 -7.61
N MET A 156 11.44 -5.84 -7.91
CA MET A 156 12.02 -7.00 -7.25
C MET A 156 12.49 -8.02 -8.28
N LYS A 157 13.62 -8.67 -8.00
CA LYS A 157 14.20 -9.67 -8.90
C LYS A 157 13.75 -11.08 -8.50
N ALA A 158 13.85 -12.01 -9.45
CA ALA A 158 13.63 -13.42 -9.15
C ALA A 158 14.47 -13.87 -7.95
N ASN A 159 13.89 -14.71 -7.09
CA ASN A 159 14.42 -15.16 -5.79
C ASN A 159 14.45 -14.12 -4.65
N THR A 160 13.92 -12.90 -4.84
CA THR A 160 13.73 -11.96 -3.72
C THR A 160 12.72 -12.52 -2.72
N VAL A 161 13.05 -12.44 -1.42
CA VAL A 161 12.12 -12.76 -0.31
C VAL A 161 11.04 -11.69 -0.24
N VAL A 162 9.78 -12.09 -0.38
CA VAL A 162 8.65 -11.16 -0.33
C VAL A 162 8.34 -10.85 1.13
N THR A 163 8.40 -9.57 1.47
CA THR A 163 8.05 -9.07 2.81
C THR A 163 6.80 -8.20 2.75
N SER A 164 6.08 -8.07 3.86
CA SER A 164 4.87 -7.22 3.92
C SER A 164 5.16 -5.76 3.55
N SER A 165 6.38 -5.28 3.81
CA SER A 165 6.80 -3.91 3.48
C SER A 165 7.01 -3.65 1.98
N MET A 166 7.13 -4.71 1.17
CA MET A 166 7.37 -4.64 -0.28
C MET A 166 6.08 -4.72 -1.10
N ILE A 167 4.94 -4.90 -0.45
CA ILE A 167 3.63 -5.07 -1.10
C ILE A 167 2.61 -4.11 -0.49
N ALA A 168 1.61 -3.74 -1.28
CA ALA A 168 0.48 -2.92 -0.87
C ALA A 168 -0.82 -3.49 -1.45
N LYS A 169 -1.96 -3.01 -0.96
CA LYS A 169 -3.24 -3.28 -1.64
C LYS A 169 -3.26 -2.58 -2.99
N SER A 170 -3.97 -3.14 -3.97
CA SER A 170 -4.06 -2.55 -5.33
C SER A 170 -4.68 -1.15 -5.36
N ASP A 171 -5.47 -0.79 -4.36
CA ASP A 171 -6.12 0.51 -4.17
C ASP A 171 -5.26 1.50 -3.36
N GLU A 172 -4.31 1.03 -2.53
CA GLU A 172 -3.27 1.83 -1.86
C GLU A 172 -2.08 2.13 -2.79
N LYS A 173 -2.34 2.38 -4.07
CA LYS A 173 -1.30 2.55 -5.08
C LYS A 173 -0.53 3.85 -4.79
N THR A 174 0.64 3.76 -4.15
CA THR A 174 1.64 4.82 -4.25
C THR A 174 2.21 4.76 -5.66
N THR A 175 1.61 5.48 -6.59
CA THR A 175 2.11 5.51 -7.96
C THR A 175 3.37 6.37 -8.04
N ASN A 176 4.28 6.07 -8.97
CA ASN A 176 5.53 6.83 -9.14
C ASN A 176 5.31 8.33 -9.42
N ASP A 177 4.10 8.70 -9.84
CA ASP A 177 3.66 10.05 -10.14
C ASP A 177 2.96 10.76 -8.97
N LEU A 178 2.82 10.14 -7.78
CA LEU A 178 2.32 10.86 -6.61
C LEU A 178 3.32 11.92 -6.12
N ARG A 179 2.85 13.14 -5.89
CA ARG A 179 3.61 14.23 -5.26
C ARG A 179 2.77 14.87 -4.16
N ILE A 180 3.43 15.30 -3.10
CA ILE A 180 2.83 16.23 -2.12
C ILE A 180 2.82 17.61 -2.78
N GLN A 181 1.65 18.25 -2.79
CA GLN A 181 1.44 19.61 -3.28
C GLN A 181 0.87 20.46 -2.16
N GLU A 182 1.34 21.70 -2.08
CA GLU A 182 0.90 22.70 -1.12
C GLU A 182 -0.11 23.64 -1.77
N TYR A 183 -1.23 23.92 -1.08
CA TYR A 183 -2.25 24.84 -1.58
C TYR A 183 -2.71 25.82 -0.50
N ASN A 184 -2.59 27.12 -0.78
CA ASN A 184 -3.05 28.24 0.06
C ASN A 184 -4.19 29.08 -0.55
N MET A 185 -4.61 28.77 -1.80
CA MET A 185 -5.63 29.51 -2.56
C MET A 185 -7.04 28.91 -2.41
N LEU A 186 -7.17 27.79 -1.72
CA LEU A 186 -8.42 27.06 -1.56
C LEU A 186 -9.24 27.69 -0.43
N ARG A 187 -10.55 27.82 -0.63
CA ARG A 187 -11.45 28.08 0.49
C ARG A 187 -11.59 26.80 1.32
N LEU A 188 -10.82 26.73 2.40
CA LEU A 188 -10.86 25.62 3.35
C LEU A 188 -12.16 25.62 4.16
N SER A 189 -12.65 24.43 4.49
CA SER A 189 -13.71 24.27 5.49
C SER A 189 -13.21 24.73 6.86
N SER A 190 -14.05 25.45 7.63
CA SER A 190 -13.65 26.05 8.91
C SER A 190 -13.27 25.05 10.01
N GLN A 191 -13.65 23.79 9.85
CA GLN A 191 -13.35 22.68 10.76
C GLN A 191 -12.63 21.55 10.01
N ILE A 192 -11.74 21.93 9.08
CA ILE A 192 -10.82 20.98 8.46
C ILE A 192 -9.72 20.66 9.48
N ALA A 193 -9.38 19.38 9.60
CA ALA A 193 -8.29 18.90 10.43
C ALA A 193 -7.35 18.01 9.61
N ALA A 194 -6.12 17.83 10.09
CA ALA A 194 -5.25 16.79 9.54
C ALA A 194 -5.97 15.42 9.60
N GLU A 195 -5.66 14.54 8.65
CA GLU A 195 -6.30 13.23 8.45
C GLU A 195 -7.74 13.25 7.92
N ASP A 196 -8.40 14.41 7.82
CA ASP A 196 -9.68 14.52 7.13
C ASP A 196 -9.52 14.14 5.64
N TYR A 197 -10.56 13.55 5.04
CA TYR A 197 -10.63 13.36 3.60
C TYR A 197 -11.56 14.39 2.96
N ILE A 198 -11.15 14.94 1.82
CA ILE A 198 -11.88 15.98 1.11
C ILE A 198 -12.04 15.67 -0.38
N ASP A 199 -13.08 16.24 -0.98
CA ASP A 199 -13.08 16.59 -2.39
C ASP A 199 -12.65 18.06 -2.55
N ILE A 200 -11.97 18.38 -3.66
CA ILE A 200 -11.79 19.75 -4.12
C ILE A 200 -12.84 20.02 -5.20
N ARG A 201 -13.57 21.12 -5.03
CA ARG A 201 -14.68 21.48 -5.90
C ARG A 201 -14.52 22.88 -6.46
N PHE A 202 -14.84 23.03 -7.74
CA PHE A 202 -14.89 24.30 -8.45
C PHE A 202 -16.36 24.68 -8.66
N ARG A 203 -16.81 25.73 -7.96
CA ARG A 203 -18.15 26.27 -8.09
C ARG A 203 -18.13 27.53 -8.95
N MET A 204 -18.97 27.55 -9.98
CA MET A 204 -19.16 28.71 -10.84
C MET A 204 -20.16 29.72 -10.24
N PRO A 205 -20.14 30.99 -10.71
CA PRO A 205 -21.09 32.01 -10.25
C PRO A 205 -22.57 31.63 -10.49
N SER A 206 -22.83 30.80 -11.50
CA SER A 206 -24.15 30.24 -11.82
C SER A 206 -24.66 29.22 -10.79
N GLY A 207 -23.80 28.75 -9.88
CA GLY A 207 -24.11 27.69 -8.89
C GLY A 207 -23.76 26.28 -9.35
N GLU A 208 -23.34 26.09 -10.60
CA GLU A 208 -22.79 24.82 -11.08
C GLU A 208 -21.53 24.45 -10.29
N ASP A 209 -21.43 23.21 -9.85
CA ASP A 209 -20.45 22.77 -8.85
C ASP A 209 -19.79 21.46 -9.28
N TYR A 210 -18.52 21.53 -9.66
CA TYR A 210 -17.77 20.45 -10.28
C TYR A 210 -16.71 19.87 -9.35
N ILE A 211 -16.58 18.55 -9.32
CA ILE A 211 -15.54 17.88 -8.55
C ILE A 211 -14.26 17.87 -9.38
N VAL A 212 -13.21 18.53 -8.89
CA VAL A 212 -11.91 18.65 -9.56
C VAL A 212 -11.04 17.45 -9.22
N VAL A 213 -10.88 17.20 -7.92
CA VAL A 213 -10.15 16.06 -7.37
C VAL A 213 -10.96 15.48 -6.23
N SER A 214 -10.96 14.15 -6.10
CA SER A 214 -11.80 13.47 -5.12
C SER A 214 -11.01 12.65 -4.10
N LYS A 215 -11.55 12.61 -2.88
CA LYS A 215 -11.13 11.80 -1.73
C LYS A 215 -9.63 11.87 -1.45
N LYS A 216 -9.16 13.08 -1.13
CA LYS A 216 -7.77 13.36 -0.74
C LYS A 216 -7.65 13.55 0.74
N LYS A 217 -6.67 12.86 1.31
CA LYS A 217 -6.29 13.00 2.71
C LYS A 217 -5.59 14.34 2.90
N VAL A 218 -6.00 15.08 3.92
CA VAL A 218 -5.48 16.39 4.27
C VAL A 218 -4.30 16.22 5.23
N GLU A 219 -3.19 16.84 4.90
CA GLU A 219 -2.10 17.14 5.81
C GLU A 219 -2.07 18.67 6.01
N ILE A 220 -1.77 19.15 7.23
CA ILE A 220 -1.71 20.58 7.52
C ILE A 220 -0.29 20.92 7.99
N PRO A 221 0.42 21.85 7.32
CA PRO A 221 1.74 22.28 7.77
C PRO A 221 1.63 22.99 9.13
N GLN A 222 2.62 22.75 9.99
CA GLN A 222 2.72 23.39 11.29
C GLN A 222 3.84 24.43 11.32
N ILE A 223 3.55 25.58 11.89
CA ILE A 223 4.49 26.67 12.15
C ILE A 223 4.50 26.89 13.66
N ASP A 224 5.67 26.69 14.29
CA ASP A 224 5.82 26.75 15.76
C ASP A 224 4.84 25.82 16.52
N GLY A 225 4.56 24.64 15.97
CA GLY A 225 3.61 23.68 16.54
C GLY A 225 2.13 24.07 16.40
N VAL A 226 1.83 25.14 15.65
CA VAL A 226 0.46 25.58 15.34
C VAL A 226 0.13 25.26 13.88
N ASP A 227 -1.03 24.66 13.66
CA ASP A 227 -1.54 24.34 12.32
C ASP A 227 -1.75 25.61 11.48
N SER A 228 -1.33 25.57 10.22
CA SER A 228 -1.59 26.65 9.26
C SER A 228 -3.08 26.85 9.05
N ALA A 229 -3.53 28.11 9.12
CA ALA A 229 -4.94 28.48 8.96
C ALA A 229 -5.42 28.47 7.50
N THR A 230 -4.51 28.60 6.53
CA THR A 230 -4.87 28.82 5.12
C THR A 230 -4.26 27.80 4.18
N THR A 231 -3.33 26.97 4.65
CA THR A 231 -2.56 26.07 3.78
C THR A 231 -2.78 24.62 4.15
N ILE A 232 -2.92 23.78 3.13
CA ILE A 232 -2.97 22.32 3.26
C ILE A 232 -1.99 21.67 2.29
N TRP A 233 -1.58 20.45 2.64
CA TRP A 233 -0.81 19.55 1.81
C TRP A 233 -1.67 18.38 1.36
N LEU A 234 -1.54 18.02 0.09
CA LEU A 234 -2.30 16.94 -0.53
C LEU A 234 -1.39 16.08 -1.40
N GLN A 235 -1.63 14.77 -1.40
CA GLN A 235 -0.98 13.83 -2.30
C GLN A 235 -1.79 13.68 -3.60
N LEU A 236 -1.21 14.12 -4.71
CA LEU A 236 -1.85 14.15 -6.02
C LEU A 236 -1.03 13.40 -7.06
N THR A 237 -1.72 12.71 -7.97
CA THR A 237 -1.12 12.14 -9.19
C THR A 237 -0.87 13.24 -10.22
N GLU A 238 -0.03 12.99 -11.22
CA GLU A 238 0.32 14.03 -12.21
C GLU A 238 -0.90 14.55 -12.97
N ASP A 239 -1.88 13.68 -13.29
CA ASP A 239 -3.11 14.11 -13.93
C ASP A 239 -3.97 15.01 -13.03
N GLU A 240 -3.99 14.73 -11.72
CA GLU A 240 -4.69 15.56 -10.74
C GLU A 240 -3.97 16.90 -10.54
N ILE A 241 -2.64 16.94 -10.55
CA ILE A 241 -1.84 18.16 -10.48
C ILE A 241 -2.16 19.09 -11.66
N LEU A 242 -2.15 18.55 -12.88
CA LEU A 242 -2.47 19.32 -14.09
C LEU A 242 -3.94 19.77 -14.11
N THR A 243 -4.86 18.93 -13.64
CA THR A 243 -6.29 19.28 -13.50
C THR A 243 -6.49 20.39 -12.47
N MET A 244 -5.83 20.29 -11.31
CA MET A 244 -5.84 21.32 -10.26
C MET A 244 -5.27 22.64 -10.75
N SER A 245 -4.11 22.62 -11.40
CA SER A 245 -3.47 23.81 -11.95
C SER A 245 -4.41 24.56 -12.91
N ASN A 246 -5.14 23.84 -13.76
CA ASN A 246 -6.12 24.46 -14.63
C ASN A 246 -7.32 25.04 -13.88
N ALA A 247 -7.84 24.33 -12.87
CA ALA A 247 -8.96 24.80 -12.06
C ALA A 247 -8.62 26.05 -11.24
N ILE A 248 -7.39 26.15 -10.72
CA ILE A 248 -6.89 27.35 -10.00
C ILE A 248 -6.88 28.55 -10.94
N VAL A 249 -6.29 28.39 -12.12
CA VAL A 249 -6.25 29.48 -13.11
C VAL A 249 -7.66 29.88 -13.52
N GLU A 250 -8.57 28.94 -13.78
CA GLU A 250 -9.96 29.25 -14.12
C GLU A 250 -10.73 29.91 -12.95
N ASN A 251 -10.39 29.57 -11.71
CA ASN A 251 -10.93 30.26 -10.54
C ASN A 251 -10.50 31.73 -10.48
N TYR A 252 -9.25 32.02 -10.82
CA TYR A 252 -8.79 33.41 -10.93
C TYR A 252 -9.43 34.13 -12.13
N MET A 253 -9.66 33.45 -13.25
CA MET A 253 -10.27 34.05 -14.43
C MET A 253 -11.72 34.47 -14.19
N ILE A 254 -12.50 33.64 -13.48
CA ILE A 254 -13.95 33.79 -13.35
C ILE A 254 -14.28 34.40 -11.99
N GLU A 255 -14.54 35.70 -11.96
CA GLU A 255 -14.95 36.39 -10.74
C GLU A 255 -16.25 35.79 -10.17
N GLY A 256 -16.30 35.63 -8.85
CA GLY A 256 -17.41 34.98 -8.15
C GLY A 256 -17.39 33.45 -8.18
N SER A 257 -16.44 32.84 -8.89
CA SER A 257 -16.19 31.40 -8.77
C SER A 257 -15.42 31.10 -7.49
N VAL A 258 -15.56 29.87 -6.97
CA VAL A 258 -14.90 29.45 -5.72
C VAL A 258 -14.31 28.06 -5.88
N LEU A 259 -13.01 27.93 -5.61
CA LEU A 259 -12.34 26.65 -5.43
C LEU A 259 -12.30 26.32 -3.93
N TYR A 260 -12.97 25.25 -3.51
CA TYR A 260 -13.18 24.97 -2.08
C TYR A 260 -13.07 23.48 -1.74
N THR A 261 -12.88 23.19 -0.46
CA THR A 261 -12.83 21.82 0.07
C THR A 261 -14.19 21.37 0.61
N ALA A 262 -14.59 20.14 0.29
CA ALA A 262 -15.78 19.49 0.81
C ALA A 262 -15.39 18.22 1.56
N LYS A 263 -15.70 18.16 2.85
CA LYS A 263 -15.28 17.07 3.73
C LYS A 263 -16.16 15.81 3.58
N TYR A 264 -15.52 14.65 3.60
CA TYR A 264 -16.20 13.37 3.77
C TYR A 264 -16.65 13.24 5.22
N VAL A 265 -17.91 12.86 5.43
CA VAL A 265 -18.48 12.64 6.76
C VAL A 265 -17.88 11.38 7.37
N GLU A 266 -17.84 10.30 6.58
CA GLU A 266 -17.36 8.98 6.99
C GLU A 266 -16.42 8.43 5.90
N PRO A 267 -15.14 8.84 5.88
CA PRO A 267 -14.24 8.51 4.78
C PRO A 267 -13.95 7.01 4.61
N GLY A 268 -14.12 6.22 5.68
CA GLY A 268 -13.96 4.76 5.63
C GLY A 268 -15.05 4.06 4.82
N THR A 269 -16.29 4.56 4.82
CA THR A 269 -17.45 3.90 4.20
C THR A 269 -17.97 4.63 2.97
N GLN A 270 -17.73 5.94 2.87
CA GLN A 270 -18.15 6.72 1.72
C GLN A 270 -17.24 6.46 0.53
N GLU A 271 -17.81 6.00 -0.58
CA GLU A 271 -17.10 5.78 -1.83
C GLU A 271 -16.47 7.07 -2.37
N LYS A 272 -15.33 6.93 -3.07
CA LYS A 272 -14.68 8.05 -3.75
C LYS A 272 -15.60 8.59 -4.84
N ALA A 273 -15.88 9.90 -4.81
CA ALA A 273 -16.66 10.53 -5.86
C ALA A 273 -15.91 10.52 -7.21
N THR A 274 -16.66 10.44 -8.31
CA THR A 274 -16.08 10.55 -9.65
C THR A 274 -15.88 12.04 -9.99
N PRO A 275 -14.65 12.51 -10.31
CA PRO A 275 -14.44 13.89 -10.72
C PRO A 275 -15.26 14.24 -11.98
N THR A 276 -15.88 15.42 -11.98
CA THR A 276 -16.77 15.91 -13.04
C THR A 276 -16.22 17.13 -13.78
N TYR A 277 -15.19 17.78 -13.23
CA TYR A 277 -14.52 18.90 -13.88
C TYR A 277 -13.80 18.45 -15.16
N VAL A 278 -13.87 19.28 -16.20
CA VAL A 278 -13.23 19.03 -17.48
C VAL A 278 -12.21 20.14 -17.77
N PRO A 279 -10.90 19.85 -17.79
CA PRO A 279 -9.87 20.85 -18.04
C PRO A 279 -9.93 21.47 -19.45
N SER A 280 -9.23 22.58 -19.66
CA SER A 280 -9.13 23.25 -20.96
C SER A 280 -8.50 22.33 -22.01
N GLU A 281 -8.80 22.56 -23.30
CA GLU A 281 -8.26 21.74 -24.39
C GLU A 281 -6.73 21.70 -24.40
N ALA A 282 -6.07 22.81 -24.07
CA ALA A 282 -4.62 22.89 -23.94
C ALA A 282 -4.09 21.92 -22.87
N VAL A 283 -4.75 21.85 -21.71
CA VAL A 283 -4.38 20.96 -20.61
C VAL A 283 -4.72 19.51 -20.92
N GLN A 284 -5.86 19.25 -21.59
CA GLN A 284 -6.16 17.91 -22.12
C GLN A 284 -5.10 17.43 -23.12
N ASN A 285 -4.57 18.31 -23.96
CA ASN A 285 -3.48 17.99 -24.88
C ASN A 285 -2.16 17.73 -24.15
N LEU A 286 -1.85 18.50 -23.11
CA LEU A 286 -0.69 18.27 -22.24
C LEU A 286 -0.76 16.88 -21.58
N LEU A 287 -1.90 16.55 -20.96
CA LEU A 287 -2.20 15.26 -20.36
C LEU A 287 -2.03 14.09 -21.34
N ARG A 288 -2.45 14.27 -22.60
CA ARG A 288 -2.39 13.21 -23.62
C ARG A 288 -1.00 13.01 -24.20
N ASN A 289 -0.38 14.10 -24.66
CA ASN A 289 0.74 14.00 -25.60
C ASN A 289 2.09 14.29 -24.97
N ASN A 290 2.13 15.09 -23.91
CA ASN A 290 3.37 15.69 -23.43
C ASN A 290 3.78 15.18 -22.05
N ASP A 291 2.90 14.45 -21.38
CA ASP A 291 3.19 13.89 -20.06
C ASP A 291 3.57 12.40 -20.15
N SER A 292 4.83 12.07 -19.83
CA SER A 292 5.33 10.69 -19.77
C SER A 292 5.07 10.00 -18.43
N ASN A 293 4.67 10.76 -17.39
CA ASN A 293 4.45 10.24 -16.04
C ASN A 293 3.04 9.67 -15.89
N ILE A 294 2.12 9.97 -16.80
CA ILE A 294 0.76 9.41 -16.84
C ILE A 294 0.72 8.15 -17.71
N LEU A 295 0.26 7.03 -17.13
CA LEU A 295 0.10 5.77 -17.85
C LEU A 295 -0.91 5.88 -19.01
N ASN A 296 -0.63 5.24 -20.15
CA ASN A 296 -1.50 5.29 -21.33
C ASN A 296 -2.96 4.87 -21.06
N THR A 297 -3.18 3.88 -20.19
CA THR A 297 -4.53 3.46 -19.78
C THR A 297 -5.27 4.56 -19.03
N ALA A 298 -4.57 5.32 -18.17
CA ALA A 298 -5.14 6.46 -17.46
C ALA A 298 -5.49 7.58 -18.44
N LYS A 299 -4.64 7.86 -19.45
CA LYS A 299 -4.94 8.84 -20.51
C LYS A 299 -6.24 8.52 -21.26
N LEU A 300 -6.49 7.24 -21.59
CA LEU A 300 -7.72 6.82 -22.25
C LEU A 300 -8.96 6.97 -21.36
N ALA A 301 -8.86 6.62 -20.08
CA ALA A 301 -9.93 6.80 -19.11
C ALA A 301 -10.28 8.28 -18.93
N LEU A 302 -9.27 9.15 -18.81
CA LEU A 302 -9.43 10.60 -18.72
C LEU A 302 -10.11 11.17 -19.97
N LEU A 303 -9.68 10.75 -21.16
CA LEU A 303 -10.28 11.20 -22.42
C LEU A 303 -11.76 10.81 -22.51
N THR A 304 -12.08 9.57 -22.17
CA THR A 304 -13.46 9.07 -22.19
C THR A 304 -14.34 9.89 -21.24
N ARG A 305 -13.81 10.20 -20.04
CA ARG A 305 -14.49 11.05 -19.06
C ARG A 305 -14.72 12.46 -19.58
N TYR A 306 -13.71 13.09 -20.17
CA TYR A 306 -13.83 14.46 -20.69
C TYR A 306 -14.79 14.56 -21.86
N GLN A 307 -14.78 13.57 -22.76
CA GLN A 307 -15.72 13.50 -23.88
C GLN A 307 -17.16 13.29 -23.40
N GLY A 308 -17.37 12.47 -22.36
CA GLY A 308 -18.68 12.27 -21.75
C GLY A 308 -19.24 13.47 -20.99
N ASN A 309 -18.42 14.49 -20.72
CA ASN A 309 -18.78 15.70 -19.98
C ASN A 309 -18.51 16.99 -20.78
N SER A 310 -18.61 16.92 -22.11
CA SER A 310 -18.34 18.08 -22.99
C SER A 310 -19.17 19.33 -22.65
N ASP A 311 -20.39 19.14 -22.17
CA ASP A 311 -21.27 20.24 -21.73
C ASP A 311 -20.68 21.03 -20.55
N VAL A 312 -20.02 20.36 -19.60
CA VAL A 312 -19.32 21.02 -18.48
C VAL A 312 -18.27 21.98 -19.03
N ARG A 313 -17.50 21.54 -20.03
CA ARG A 313 -16.47 22.38 -20.63
C ARG A 313 -17.07 23.58 -21.36
N ASN A 314 -18.15 23.36 -22.10
CA ASN A 314 -18.88 24.40 -22.81
C ASN A 314 -19.40 25.49 -21.85
N ASN A 315 -19.99 25.09 -20.72
CA ASN A 315 -20.52 26.03 -19.73
C ASN A 315 -19.44 26.94 -19.14
N ILE A 316 -18.29 26.36 -18.80
CA ILE A 316 -17.17 27.14 -18.28
C ILE A 316 -16.58 28.06 -19.36
N ASN A 317 -16.44 27.58 -20.60
CA ASN A 317 -15.97 28.42 -21.72
C ASN A 317 -16.92 29.59 -21.99
N ASN A 318 -18.24 29.36 -21.97
CA ASN A 318 -19.24 30.40 -22.16
C ASN A 318 -19.15 31.47 -21.07
N THR A 319 -18.98 31.05 -19.81
CA THR A 319 -18.80 31.96 -18.68
C THR A 319 -17.51 32.76 -18.84
N LYS A 320 -16.38 32.10 -19.08
CA LYS A 320 -15.08 32.74 -19.31
C LYS A 320 -15.10 33.75 -20.46
N ASN A 321 -15.70 33.38 -21.60
CA ASN A 321 -15.74 34.22 -22.79
C ASN A 321 -16.65 35.45 -22.65
N SER A 322 -17.49 35.48 -21.59
CA SER A 322 -18.31 36.66 -21.27
C SER A 322 -17.56 37.73 -20.47
N ILE A 323 -16.33 37.43 -20.02
CA ILE A 323 -15.49 38.32 -19.22
C ILE A 323 -14.54 39.09 -20.15
N ASP A 324 -14.29 40.35 -19.84
CA ASP A 324 -13.35 41.17 -20.59
C ASP A 324 -11.92 40.58 -20.51
N PRO A 325 -11.19 40.45 -21.64
CA PRO A 325 -9.83 39.90 -21.62
C PRO A 325 -8.85 40.63 -20.70
N ASP A 326 -8.99 41.96 -20.53
CA ASP A 326 -8.11 42.74 -19.66
C ASP A 326 -8.42 42.47 -18.18
N ASP A 327 -9.70 42.26 -17.84
CA ASP A 327 -10.13 41.82 -16.50
C ASP A 327 -9.60 40.42 -16.21
N VAL A 328 -9.69 39.49 -17.17
CA VAL A 328 -9.15 38.13 -17.05
C VAL A 328 -7.65 38.18 -16.73
N ALA A 329 -6.87 38.96 -17.48
CA ALA A 329 -5.43 39.09 -17.24
C ALA A 329 -5.13 39.69 -15.85
N THR A 330 -5.89 40.70 -15.46
CA THR A 330 -5.76 41.37 -14.15
C THR A 330 -6.08 40.43 -12.99
N ASN A 331 -7.15 39.65 -13.10
CA ASN A 331 -7.59 38.74 -12.05
C ASN A 331 -6.59 37.59 -11.86
N ILE A 332 -6.06 37.01 -12.96
CA ILE A 332 -4.98 36.02 -12.88
C ILE A 332 -3.76 36.62 -12.19
N SER A 333 -3.32 37.82 -12.58
CA SER A 333 -2.15 38.46 -11.97
C SER A 333 -2.36 38.70 -10.47
N THR A 334 -3.55 39.11 -10.08
CA THR A 334 -3.91 39.36 -8.68
C THR A 334 -3.93 38.08 -7.86
N GLY A 335 -4.61 37.03 -8.35
CA GLY A 335 -4.67 35.73 -7.68
C GLY A 335 -3.28 35.10 -7.49
N VAL A 336 -2.46 35.11 -8.54
CA VAL A 336 -1.08 34.60 -8.46
C VAL A 336 -0.22 35.41 -7.50
N LYS A 337 -0.35 36.75 -7.48
CA LYS A 337 0.38 37.58 -6.50
C LYS A 337 0.00 37.22 -5.07
N GLN A 338 -1.30 37.06 -4.80
CA GLN A 338 -1.78 36.69 -3.47
C GLN A 338 -1.25 35.31 -3.04
N GLU A 339 -1.37 34.31 -3.93
CA GLU A 339 -0.83 32.95 -3.72
C GLU A 339 0.66 32.98 -3.35
N VAL A 340 1.47 33.70 -4.14
CA VAL A 340 2.92 33.81 -3.91
C VAL A 340 3.23 34.55 -2.61
N SER A 341 2.56 35.68 -2.35
CA SER A 341 2.80 36.46 -1.13
C SER A 341 2.45 35.67 0.13
N THR A 342 1.33 34.95 0.15
CA THR A 342 0.95 34.10 1.28
C THR A 342 1.95 32.97 1.50
N ALA A 343 2.45 32.33 0.44
CA ALA A 343 3.46 31.28 0.57
C ALA A 343 4.80 31.83 1.12
N GLN A 344 5.20 33.03 0.69
CA GLN A 344 6.40 33.70 1.19
C GLN A 344 6.30 34.09 2.66
N GLU A 345 5.14 34.61 3.08
CA GLU A 345 4.86 34.96 4.48
C GLU A 345 4.93 33.73 5.39
N GLN A 346 4.22 32.66 5.03
CA GLN A 346 4.28 31.40 5.81
C GLN A 346 5.68 30.79 5.87
N ARG A 347 6.44 30.90 4.76
CA ARG A 347 7.82 30.45 4.75
C ARG A 347 8.70 31.27 5.69
N GLN A 348 8.48 32.58 5.76
CA GLN A 348 9.18 33.46 6.68
C GLN A 348 8.83 33.12 8.13
N ASP A 349 7.54 32.98 8.46
CA ASP A 349 7.09 32.61 9.81
C ASP A 349 7.69 31.29 10.27
N TYR A 350 7.75 30.28 9.38
CA TYR A 350 8.41 29.02 9.66
C TYR A 350 9.91 29.18 9.93
N LEU A 351 10.62 30.02 9.16
CA LEU A 351 12.04 30.28 9.38
C LEU A 351 12.30 31.03 10.69
N ASP A 352 11.44 32.00 11.02
CA ASP A 352 11.52 32.77 12.25
C ASP A 352 11.31 31.87 13.47
N ALA A 353 10.32 30.98 13.42
CA ALA A 353 10.09 29.95 14.45
C ALA A 353 11.27 29.01 14.66
N LEU A 354 12.01 28.67 13.59
CA LEU A 354 13.24 27.88 13.70
C LEU A 354 14.41 28.67 14.31
N SER A 355 14.47 29.98 14.08
CA SER A 355 15.53 30.86 14.58
C SER A 355 15.33 31.30 16.04
N GLY A 356 14.10 31.23 16.53
CA GLY A 356 13.69 31.63 17.89
C GLY A 356 13.80 30.54 18.95
N ASN A 357 14.27 29.33 18.61
CA ASN A 357 14.43 28.18 19.51
C ASN A 357 15.88 27.95 19.96
#